data_AF-A0A379DFK2-F1
#
_entry.id   AF-A0A379DFK2-F1
#
_cell.length_a   1.000
_cell.length_b   1.000
_cell.length_c   1.000
_cell.angle_alpha   90.00
_cell.angle_beta   90.00
_cell.angle_gamma   90.00
#
_symmetry.space_group_name_H-M   'P 1'
#
loop_
_entity.id
_entity.type
_entity.pdbx_description
1 polymer ?
#
loop_
_entity_poly.entity_id
_entity_poly.type
_entity_poly.pdbx_seq_one_letter_code
_entity_poly.pdbx_strand_id
1 'polypeptide(L)'
;MEKKEYYFYVKGKAVPVNKEVYKAYWKITEHEKYLYKKDREHSVLPFSSFDYDGHFVDNIIDERIDLEKIVEVKMKIEEINKALATLTKEERELMEAIFYKSVNVKNAII
;
A
#
# COMPACT_ATOMS: atom_id res chain seq x y z
N MET A 1 -26.23 -46.51 18.03
CA MET A 1 -25.43 -45.40 17.47
C MET A 1 -24.27 -45.15 18.42
N GLU A 2 -23.03 -45.38 17.98
CA GLU A 2 -21.84 -45.18 18.82
C GLU A 2 -21.77 -43.75 19.35
N LYS A 3 -21.62 -43.58 20.66
CA LYS A 3 -21.28 -42.30 21.27
C LYS A 3 -19.83 -41.97 20.89
N LYS A 4 -19.64 -41.17 19.85
CA LYS A 4 -18.33 -40.58 19.56
C LYS A 4 -17.96 -39.65 20.71
N GLU A 5 -16.85 -39.95 21.39
CA GLU A 5 -16.25 -39.09 22.39
C GLU A 5 -15.42 -38.00 21.70
N TYR A 6 -15.53 -36.75 22.15
CA TYR A 6 -14.81 -35.61 21.59
C TYR A 6 -13.82 -35.08 22.63
N TYR A 7 -12.64 -34.67 22.18
CA TYR A 7 -11.57 -34.20 23.07
C TYR A 7 -10.90 -32.95 22.51
N PHE A 8 -10.40 -32.10 23.40
CA PHE A 8 -9.38 -31.10 23.09
C PHE A 8 -8.08 -31.42 23.79
N TYR A 9 -6.96 -31.05 23.18
CA TYR A 9 -5.64 -31.18 23.80
C TYR A 9 -5.20 -29.82 24.33
N VAL A 10 -5.11 -29.69 25.65
CA VAL A 10 -4.63 -28.48 26.31
C VAL A 10 -3.33 -28.83 27.03
N LYS A 11 -2.22 -28.19 26.64
CA LYS A 11 -0.88 -28.49 27.15
C LYS A 11 -0.53 -29.98 27.07
N GLY A 12 -0.90 -30.64 25.97
CA GLY A 12 -0.66 -32.07 25.73
C GLY A 12 -1.60 -33.04 26.46
N LYS A 13 -2.59 -32.57 27.25
CA LYS A 13 -3.55 -33.42 27.95
C LYS A 13 -4.91 -33.42 27.24
N ALA A 14 -5.50 -34.60 27.06
CA ALA A 14 -6.83 -34.76 26.48
C ALA A 14 -7.91 -34.36 27.51
N VAL A 15 -8.77 -33.42 27.13
CA VAL A 15 -9.91 -32.94 27.90
C VAL A 15 -11.19 -33.32 27.17
N PRO A 16 -12.06 -34.17 27.73
CA PRO A 16 -13.31 -34.56 27.07
C PRO A 16 -14.26 -33.37 26.98
N VAL A 17 -14.91 -33.22 25.83
CA VAL A 17 -15.89 -32.17 25.57
C VAL A 17 -17.13 -32.76 24.92
N ASN A 18 -18.25 -32.04 25.00
CA ASN A 18 -19.44 -32.40 24.27
C ASN A 18 -19.28 -32.03 22.77
N LYS A 19 -20.15 -32.61 21.94
CA LYS A 19 -20.14 -32.41 20.49
C LYS A 19 -20.34 -30.95 20.06
N GLU A 20 -21.16 -30.20 20.79
CA GLU A 20 -21.49 -28.80 20.47
C GLU A 20 -20.28 -27.90 20.67
N VAL A 21 -19.60 -28.03 21.80
CA VAL A 21 -18.37 -27.32 22.14
C VAL A 21 -17.25 -27.69 21.15
N TYR A 22 -17.11 -28.98 20.82
CA TYR A 22 -16.14 -29.43 19.80
C TYR A 22 -16.37 -28.74 18.44
N LYS A 23 -17.63 -28.75 17.98
CA LYS A 23 -18.00 -28.12 16.71
C LYS A 23 -17.82 -26.60 16.73
N ALA A 24 -18.17 -25.95 17.83
CA ALA A 24 -18.04 -24.50 17.98
C ALA A 24 -16.57 -24.06 17.88
N TYR A 25 -15.66 -24.78 18.55
CA TYR A 25 -14.22 -24.51 18.49
C TYR A 25 -13.67 -24.63 17.06
N TRP A 26 -13.96 -25.73 16.38
CA TRP A 26 -13.44 -25.97 15.03
C TRP A 26 -14.13 -25.14 13.95
N LYS A 27 -15.30 -24.55 14.21
CA LYS A 27 -16.04 -23.78 13.21
C LYS A 27 -15.22 -22.62 12.64
N ILE A 28 -14.51 -21.88 13.48
CA ILE A 28 -13.69 -20.74 13.05
C ILE A 28 -12.47 -21.25 12.29
N THR A 29 -11.75 -22.22 12.85
CA THR A 29 -10.55 -22.80 12.22
C THR A 29 -10.82 -23.42 10.86
N GLU A 30 -11.93 -24.15 10.71
CA GLU A 30 -12.32 -24.73 9.42
C GLU A 30 -12.82 -23.67 8.44
N HIS A 31 -13.46 -22.61 8.93
CA HIS A 31 -13.84 -21.47 8.10
C HIS A 31 -12.61 -20.75 7.53
N GLU A 32 -11.60 -20.47 8.34
CA GLU A 32 -10.33 -19.90 7.88
C GLU A 32 -9.65 -20.79 6.83
N LYS A 33 -9.55 -22.10 7.09
CA LYS A 33 -8.99 -23.06 6.11
C LYS A 33 -9.77 -23.06 4.79
N TYR A 34 -11.10 -22.95 4.85
CA TYR A 34 -11.94 -22.85 3.67
C TYR A 34 -11.65 -21.58 2.86
N LEU A 35 -11.55 -20.43 3.53
CA LEU A 35 -11.20 -19.16 2.90
C LEU A 35 -9.81 -19.26 2.23
N TYR A 36 -8.80 -19.75 2.93
CA TYR A 36 -7.46 -19.96 2.35
C TYR A 36 -7.47 -20.86 1.10
N LYS A 37 -8.26 -21.94 1.10
CA LYS A 37 -8.40 -22.80 -0.09
C LYS A 37 -9.04 -22.05 -1.26
N LYS A 38 -10.08 -21.27 -0.99
CA LYS A 38 -10.79 -20.47 -1.99
C LYS A 38 -9.90 -19.37 -2.55
N ASP A 39 -9.15 -18.69 -1.70
CA ASP A 39 -8.18 -17.66 -2.13
C ASP A 39 -7.11 -18.28 -3.03
N ARG A 40 -6.59 -19.45 -2.67
CA ARG A 40 -5.62 -20.19 -3.50
C ARG A 40 -6.20 -20.62 -4.84
N GLU A 41 -7.45 -21.10 -4.88
CA GLU A 41 -8.15 -21.48 -6.12
C GLU A 41 -8.32 -20.29 -7.08
N HIS A 42 -8.63 -19.11 -6.52
CA HIS A 42 -8.77 -17.87 -7.29
C HIS A 42 -7.45 -17.12 -7.48
N SER A 43 -6.30 -17.70 -7.09
CA SER A 43 -4.98 -17.04 -7.13
C SER A 43 -4.94 -15.68 -6.43
N VAL A 44 -5.75 -15.51 -5.38
CA VAL A 44 -5.73 -14.34 -4.51
C VAL A 44 -4.61 -14.53 -3.51
N LEU A 45 -3.54 -13.73 -3.63
CA LEU A 45 -2.46 -13.70 -2.67
C LEU A 45 -2.74 -12.61 -1.64
N PRO A 46 -2.81 -12.92 -0.33
CA PRO A 46 -2.88 -11.89 0.69
C PRO A 46 -1.57 -11.10 0.71
N PHE A 47 -1.62 -9.82 1.12
CA PHE A 47 -0.43 -8.97 1.22
C PHE A 47 0.68 -9.59 2.07
N SER A 48 0.32 -10.35 3.11
CA SER A 48 1.28 -11.10 3.94
C SER A 48 2.12 -12.13 3.17
N SER A 49 1.68 -12.56 1.98
CA SER A 49 2.48 -13.47 1.13
C SER A 49 3.70 -12.79 0.52
N PHE A 50 3.75 -11.45 0.51
CA PHE A 50 4.90 -10.69 0.05
C PHE A 50 5.85 -10.32 1.21
N ASP A 51 5.58 -10.76 2.44
CA ASP A 51 6.44 -10.54 3.60
C ASP A 51 7.21 -11.82 3.96
N TYR A 52 8.24 -12.15 3.17
CA TYR A 52 8.99 -13.41 3.31
C TYR A 52 10.27 -13.29 4.14
N ASP A 53 10.74 -12.06 4.44
CA ASP A 53 11.96 -11.76 5.19
C ASP A 53 11.76 -10.74 6.32
N GLY A 54 10.51 -10.32 6.58
CA GLY A 54 10.18 -9.28 7.53
C GLY A 54 10.24 -7.86 6.95
N HIS A 55 10.49 -7.72 5.64
CA HIS A 55 10.61 -6.46 4.92
C HIS A 55 9.52 -6.30 3.83
N PHE A 56 8.24 -6.39 4.22
CA PHE A 56 7.09 -6.26 3.30
C PHE A 56 7.18 -5.11 2.29
N VAL A 57 7.53 -3.88 2.73
CA VAL A 57 7.55 -2.69 1.86
C VAL A 57 8.60 -2.83 0.76
N ASP A 58 9.78 -3.35 1.10
CA ASP A 58 10.88 -3.53 0.16
C ASP A 58 10.54 -4.62 -0.87
N ASN A 59 9.72 -5.60 -0.49
CA ASN A 59 9.31 -6.70 -1.37
C ASN A 59 8.23 -6.30 -2.40
N ILE A 60 7.55 -5.17 -2.23
CA ILE A 60 6.50 -4.68 -3.13
C ILE A 60 6.87 -3.38 -3.86
N ILE A 61 8.05 -2.81 -3.58
CA ILE A 61 8.45 -1.53 -4.13
C ILE A 61 8.63 -1.63 -5.66
N ASP A 62 8.08 -0.68 -6.41
CA ASP A 62 8.33 -0.59 -7.85
C ASP A 62 9.60 0.23 -8.08
N GLU A 63 10.72 -0.47 -8.24
CA GLU A 63 12.04 0.13 -8.49
C GLU A 63 12.11 0.96 -9.79
N ARG A 64 11.09 0.87 -10.67
CA ARG A 64 11.03 1.69 -11.89
C ARG A 64 10.61 3.13 -11.60
N ILE A 65 9.98 3.38 -10.45
CA ILE A 65 9.44 4.67 -10.06
C ILE A 65 10.20 5.18 -8.84
N ASP A 66 10.94 6.27 -9.03
CA ASP A 66 11.63 6.98 -7.96
C ASP A 66 10.64 7.96 -7.27
N LEU A 67 9.98 7.47 -6.21
CA LEU A 67 8.98 8.23 -5.47
C LEU A 67 9.59 9.44 -4.77
N GLU A 68 10.77 9.28 -4.19
CA GLU A 68 11.52 10.35 -3.53
C GLU A 68 11.76 11.52 -4.49
N LYS A 69 12.24 11.23 -5.70
CA LYS A 69 12.47 12.24 -6.72
C LYS A 69 11.18 12.91 -7.19
N ILE A 70 10.08 12.16 -7.34
CA ILE A 70 8.77 12.73 -7.70
C ILE A 70 8.31 13.72 -6.62
N VAL A 71 8.43 13.35 -5.35
CA VAL A 71 8.07 14.21 -4.22
C VAL A 71 8.98 15.44 -4.17
N GLU A 72 10.29 15.27 -4.34
CA GLU A 72 11.26 16.36 -4.38
C GLU A 72 10.94 17.37 -5.49
N VAL A 73 10.67 16.89 -6.71
CA VAL A 73 10.31 17.75 -7.84
C VAL A 73 8.99 18.48 -7.58
N LYS A 74 8.00 17.80 -7.00
CA LYS A 74 6.71 18.41 -6.64
C LYS A 74 6.90 19.53 -5.62
N MET A 75 7.71 19.33 -4.59
CA MET A 75 8.00 20.36 -3.58
C MET A 75 8.68 21.58 -4.21
N LYS A 76 9.65 21.37 -5.11
CA LYS A 76 10.30 22.47 -5.84
C LYS A 76 9.32 23.24 -6.72
N ILE A 77 8.41 22.55 -7.41
CA ILE A 77 7.36 23.20 -8.20
C ILE A 77 6.44 24.04 -7.31
N GLU A 78 6.06 23.54 -6.13
CA GLU A 78 5.25 24.28 -5.16
C GLU A 78 5.95 25.54 -4.66
N GLU A 79 7.25 25.47 -4.35
CA GLU A 79 8.04 26.64 -3.97
C GLU A 79 8.15 27.68 -5.10
N ILE A 80 8.40 27.23 -6.33
CA ILE A 80 8.41 28.10 -7.51
C ILE A 80 7.06 28.77 -7.69
N ASN A 81 5.95 28.02 -7.59
CA ASN A 81 4.61 28.59 -7.72
C ASN A 81 4.32 29.64 -6.65
N LYS A 82 4.77 29.43 -5.40
CA LYS A 82 4.66 30.44 -4.34
C LYS A 82 5.47 31.70 -4.68
N ALA A 83 6.69 31.56 -5.19
CA ALA A 83 7.50 32.70 -5.62
C ALA A 83 6.89 33.43 -6.83
N LEU A 84 6.37 32.71 -7.82
CA LEU A 84 5.67 33.31 -8.95
C LEU A 84 4.40 34.05 -8.50
N ALA A 85 3.74 33.57 -7.44
CA ALA A 85 2.57 34.22 -6.88
C ALA A 85 2.86 35.63 -6.34
N THR A 86 4.12 35.92 -5.93
CA THR A 86 4.51 37.26 -5.43
C THR A 86 4.84 38.26 -6.53
N LEU A 87 5.04 37.81 -7.77
CA LEU A 87 5.38 38.67 -8.91
C LEU A 87 4.17 39.48 -9.40
N THR A 88 4.44 40.67 -9.93
CA THR A 88 3.43 41.48 -10.64
C THR A 88 3.06 40.84 -11.97
N LYS A 89 2.01 41.38 -12.61
CA LYS A 89 1.56 40.89 -13.92
C LYS A 89 2.65 41.05 -14.98
N GLU A 90 3.32 42.20 -15.02
CA GLU A 90 4.38 42.51 -15.98
C GLU A 90 5.60 41.59 -15.78
N GLU A 91 5.98 41.34 -14.52
CA GLU A 91 7.08 40.42 -14.19
C GLU A 91 6.76 38.98 -14.61
N ARG A 92 5.51 38.52 -14.45
CA ARG A 92 5.07 37.21 -14.93
C ARG A 92 5.08 37.12 -16.44
N GLU A 93 4.59 38.15 -17.13
CA GLU A 93 4.60 38.21 -18.60
C GLU A 93 6.04 38.17 -19.15
N LEU A 94 6.98 38.85 -18.49
CA LEU A 94 8.40 38.80 -18.82
C LEU A 94 8.99 37.39 -18.60
N MET A 95 8.69 36.75 -17.46
CA MET A 95 9.13 35.39 -17.17
C MET A 95 8.59 34.39 -18.20
N GLU A 96 7.32 34.51 -18.59
CA GLU A 96 6.72 33.69 -19.64
C GLU A 96 7.40 33.88 -20.99
N ALA A 97 7.69 35.13 -21.37
CA ALA A 97 8.39 35.44 -22.61
C ALA A 97 9.78 34.78 -22.66
N ILE A 98 10.54 34.87 -21.57
CA ILE A 98 11.91 34.35 -21.52
C ILE A 98 11.93 32.82 -21.47
N PHE A 99 11.18 32.21 -20.56
CA PHE A 99 11.32 30.79 -20.25
C PHE A 99 10.39 29.87 -21.07
N TYR A 100 9.20 30.34 -21.44
CA TYR A 100 8.22 29.51 -22.18
C TYR A 100 8.16 29.85 -23.67
N LYS A 101 8.36 31.12 -24.04
CA LYS A 101 8.37 31.56 -25.45
C LYS A 101 9.78 31.71 -26.03
N SER A 102 10.82 31.45 -25.21
CA SER A 102 12.23 31.52 -25.60
C SER A 102 12.66 32.85 -26.23
N VAL A 103 12.04 33.95 -25.81
CA VAL A 103 12.43 35.30 -26.25
C VAL A 103 13.73 35.69 -25.57
N ASN A 104 14.67 36.26 -26.32
CA ASN A 104 15.92 36.76 -25.77
C ASN A 104 15.62 37.88 -24.75
N VAL A 105 16.28 37.84 -23.59
CA VAL A 105 16.13 38.82 -22.50
C VAL A 105 16.20 40.27 -23.01
N LYS A 106 17.08 40.56 -23.98
CA LYS A 106 17.21 41.90 -24.56
C LYS A 106 15.95 42.36 -25.31
N ASN A 107 15.23 41.45 -25.93
CA ASN A 107 14.03 41.75 -26.71
C ASN A 107 12.75 41.72 -25.85
N ALA A 108 12.83 41.22 -24.62
CA ALA A 108 11.69 41.12 -23.72
C ALA A 108 11.55 42.33 -22.78
N ILE A 109 12.59 43.16 -22.68
CA ILE A 109 12.68 44.33 -21.79
C ILE A 109 12.40 45.66 -22.55
N ILE A 110 12.18 45.61 -23.87
CA ILE A 110 11.92 46.77 -24.75
C ILE A 110 10.43 46.80 -25.09
#